data_AF-A0A9Q9WMV3-F1
#
_entry.id   AF-A0A9Q9WMV3-F1
#
_cell.length_a   1.000
_cell.length_b   1.000
_cell.length_c   1.000
_cell.angle_alpha   90.00
_cell.angle_beta   90.00
_cell.angle_gamma   90.00
#
_symmetry.space_group_name_H-M   'P 1'
#
loop_
_entity.id
_entity.type
_entity.pdbx_description
1 polymer ?
#
loop_
_entity_poly.entity_id
_entity_poly.type
_entity_poly.pdbx_seq_one_letter_code
_entity_poly.pdbx_strand_id
1 'polypeptide(L)'
;MQNQLTKSNSCPPNYFPQHFLSNGMMVCLSNDYEAGTRFSVPFAGFFSCQSGNPLAKGQSCCPPQFSQHLATVSDGCPILYCVQSGVFSGGQLMPIRLPPFTSPPMVSMIATNTVAVMTEGDRSWVRVGETKMWRLAKPGEINQMASMFDTSSSQMSGGEKAGVAIGVMVLVALVIAGTVFIMKRRKRFSAIRLRRGYEEIHTEVLS
;
A
#
# COMPACT_ATOMS: atom_id res chain seq x y z
N MET A 1 8.30 -22.33 -13.94
CA MET A 1 9.42 -23.19 -14.41
C MET A 1 8.89 -24.60 -14.52
N GLN A 2 9.42 -25.39 -15.45
CA GLN A 2 8.99 -26.77 -15.67
C GLN A 2 9.75 -27.72 -14.75
N ASN A 3 9.07 -28.71 -14.18
CA ASN A 3 9.68 -29.80 -13.44
C ASN A 3 10.42 -30.73 -14.41
N GLN A 4 11.74 -30.88 -14.23
CA GLN A 4 12.58 -31.68 -15.14
C GLN A 4 12.30 -33.18 -15.08
N LEU A 5 11.71 -33.69 -13.99
CA LEU A 5 11.34 -35.11 -13.83
C LEU A 5 10.08 -35.44 -14.62
N THR A 6 9.05 -34.59 -14.54
CA THR A 6 7.75 -34.84 -15.19
C THR A 6 7.64 -34.18 -16.57
N LYS A 7 8.60 -33.33 -16.96
CA LYS A 7 8.53 -32.49 -18.16
C LYS A 7 7.22 -31.70 -18.23
N SER A 8 6.70 -31.27 -17.09
CA SER A 8 5.48 -30.47 -16.97
C SER A 8 5.54 -29.58 -15.73
N ASN A 9 4.50 -28.80 -15.45
CA ASN A 9 4.42 -27.97 -14.24
C ASN A 9 3.79 -28.72 -13.04
N SER A 10 3.68 -30.05 -13.09
CA SER A 10 3.06 -30.86 -12.04
C SER A 10 4.07 -31.76 -11.31
N CYS A 11 3.65 -32.26 -10.14
CA CYS A 11 4.42 -33.22 -9.37
C CYS A 11 4.25 -34.65 -9.91
N PRO A 12 5.24 -35.54 -9.70
CA PRO A 12 5.11 -36.96 -10.00
C PRO A 12 3.98 -37.62 -9.20
N PRO A 13 3.54 -38.83 -9.58
CA PRO A 13 2.62 -39.62 -8.76
C PRO A 13 3.16 -39.82 -7.34
N ASN A 14 2.26 -39.78 -6.34
CA ASN A 14 2.59 -39.89 -4.90
C ASN A 14 3.43 -38.74 -4.33
N TYR A 15 3.49 -37.60 -5.04
CA TYR A 15 4.06 -36.35 -4.52
C TYR A 15 2.99 -35.27 -4.41
N PHE A 16 3.05 -34.48 -3.34
CA PHE A 16 2.23 -33.29 -3.16
C PHE A 16 3.06 -32.01 -3.33
N PRO A 17 2.49 -30.94 -3.90
CA PRO A 17 3.17 -29.66 -4.07
C PRO A 17 3.18 -28.87 -2.76
N GLN A 18 4.36 -28.41 -2.33
CA GLN A 18 4.55 -27.52 -1.18
C GLN A 18 4.96 -26.13 -1.66
N HIS A 19 4.17 -25.11 -1.34
CA HIS A 19 4.51 -23.72 -1.62
C HIS A 19 5.60 -23.22 -0.67
N PHE A 20 6.69 -22.67 -1.22
CA PHE A 20 7.85 -22.24 -0.43
C PHE A 20 8.04 -20.72 -0.41
N LEU A 21 7.64 -20.02 -1.47
CA LEU A 21 7.86 -18.59 -1.64
C LEU A 21 6.62 -17.90 -2.24
N SER A 22 6.49 -16.60 -1.96
CA SER A 22 5.41 -15.74 -2.48
C SER A 22 5.41 -15.60 -4.00
N ASN A 23 6.55 -15.87 -4.67
CA ASN A 23 6.69 -15.83 -6.13
C ASN A 23 6.13 -17.09 -6.84
N GLY A 24 5.40 -17.95 -6.14
CA GLY A 24 4.76 -19.14 -6.72
C GLY A 24 5.69 -20.34 -6.89
N MET A 25 6.88 -20.34 -6.27
CA MET A 25 7.74 -21.52 -6.24
C MET A 25 7.09 -22.64 -5.43
N MET A 26 7.03 -23.82 -6.05
CA MET A 26 6.55 -25.06 -5.44
C MET A 26 7.64 -26.12 -5.44
N VAL A 27 7.70 -26.92 -4.38
CA VAL A 27 8.58 -28.07 -4.25
C VAL A 27 7.72 -29.32 -4.11
N CYS A 28 7.99 -30.34 -4.92
CA CYS A 28 7.27 -31.61 -4.83
C CYS A 28 7.87 -32.46 -3.70
N LEU A 29 7.04 -32.83 -2.73
CA LEU A 29 7.44 -33.66 -1.59
C LEU A 29 6.62 -34.94 -1.55
N SER A 30 7.20 -36.01 -1.04
CA SER A 30 6.50 -37.27 -0.76
C SER A 30 6.93 -37.78 0.59
N ASN A 31 5.98 -38.32 1.35
CA ASN A 31 6.20 -39.05 2.59
C ASN A 31 6.09 -40.58 2.37
N ASP A 32 5.82 -41.02 1.15
CA ASP A 32 5.75 -42.43 0.78
C ASP A 32 7.12 -42.90 0.31
N TYR A 33 7.85 -43.55 1.22
CA TYR A 33 9.19 -44.06 0.93
C TYR A 33 9.19 -45.26 -0.02
N GLU A 34 8.06 -45.95 -0.20
CA GLU A 34 7.98 -47.09 -1.11
C GLU A 34 7.65 -46.62 -2.52
N ALA A 35 6.53 -45.91 -2.68
CA ALA A 35 6.05 -45.47 -3.98
C ALA A 35 6.77 -44.21 -4.50
N GLY A 36 7.30 -43.37 -3.60
CA GLY A 36 8.01 -42.14 -3.94
C GLY A 36 9.47 -42.35 -4.39
N THR A 37 10.12 -43.42 -3.91
CA THR A 37 11.55 -43.67 -4.19
C THR A 37 11.89 -43.64 -5.68
N ARG A 38 10.97 -44.12 -6.54
CA ARG A 38 11.14 -44.15 -8.01
C ARG A 38 11.45 -42.78 -8.63
N PHE A 39 10.86 -41.70 -8.13
CA PHE A 39 11.06 -40.34 -8.64
C PHE A 39 11.86 -39.45 -7.67
N SER A 40 12.36 -40.04 -6.58
CA SER A 40 13.18 -39.34 -5.60
C SER A 40 14.55 -39.01 -6.19
N VAL A 41 15.04 -37.83 -5.86
CA VAL A 41 16.37 -37.37 -6.28
C VAL A 41 17.17 -37.01 -5.02
N PRO A 42 18.43 -37.42 -4.90
CA PRO A 42 19.24 -37.00 -3.77
C PRO A 42 19.42 -35.49 -3.78
N PHE A 43 19.08 -34.87 -2.65
CA PHE A 43 18.99 -33.43 -2.49
C PHE A 43 20.03 -32.95 -1.48
N ALA A 44 20.76 -31.89 -1.84
CA ALA A 44 21.83 -31.33 -1.01
C ALA A 44 21.64 -29.85 -0.69
N GLY A 45 20.40 -29.43 -0.48
CA GLY A 45 20.09 -28.12 0.09
C GLY A 45 19.77 -27.05 -0.93
N PHE A 46 19.19 -25.97 -0.39
CA PHE A 46 18.98 -24.70 -1.08
C PHE A 46 20.02 -23.69 -0.64
N PHE A 47 20.28 -22.70 -1.48
CA PHE A 47 21.05 -21.50 -1.13
C PHE A 47 20.62 -20.32 -2.01
N SER A 48 20.97 -19.11 -1.60
CA SER A 48 20.58 -17.87 -2.27
C SER A 48 21.72 -16.86 -2.26
N CYS A 49 21.47 -15.66 -2.80
CA CYS A 49 22.40 -14.55 -2.71
C CYS A 49 22.62 -14.04 -1.27
N GLN A 50 21.71 -14.34 -0.35
CA GLN A 50 21.76 -13.87 1.05
C GLN A 50 22.21 -14.96 2.03
N SER A 51 22.08 -16.23 1.67
CA SER A 51 22.35 -17.35 2.56
C SER A 51 23.02 -18.49 1.80
N GLY A 52 24.14 -18.98 2.33
CA GLY A 52 24.86 -20.11 1.75
C GLY A 52 24.28 -21.46 2.15
N ASN A 53 24.80 -22.53 1.56
CA ASN A 53 24.34 -23.89 1.81
C ASN A 53 25.00 -24.47 3.07
N PRO A 54 24.26 -24.82 4.14
CA PRO A 54 24.84 -25.43 5.34
C PRO A 54 25.57 -26.75 5.07
N LEU A 55 25.12 -27.53 4.07
CA LEU A 55 25.76 -28.78 3.66
C LEU A 55 27.10 -28.56 2.92
N ALA A 56 27.38 -27.33 2.50
CA ALA A 56 28.65 -26.88 1.94
C ALA A 56 29.39 -25.92 2.90
N LYS A 57 29.27 -26.13 4.21
CA LYS A 57 29.91 -25.29 5.25
C LYS A 57 29.50 -23.81 5.18
N GLY A 58 28.26 -23.54 4.76
CA GLY A 58 27.72 -22.19 4.61
C GLY A 58 28.24 -21.44 3.37
N GLN A 59 28.96 -22.10 2.46
CA GLN A 59 29.36 -21.50 1.19
C GLN A 59 28.18 -21.50 0.19
N SER A 60 28.17 -20.52 -0.70
CA SER A 60 27.17 -20.43 -1.79
C SER A 60 27.52 -21.36 -2.95
N CYS A 61 27.76 -22.64 -2.65
CA CYS A 61 28.10 -23.69 -3.61
C CYS A 61 27.42 -25.02 -3.22
N CYS A 62 27.43 -25.97 -4.15
CA CYS A 62 26.99 -27.33 -3.87
C CYS A 62 28.12 -28.18 -3.29
N PRO A 63 27.81 -29.13 -2.39
CA PRO A 63 28.79 -30.09 -1.92
C PRO A 63 29.28 -30.99 -3.06
N PRO A 64 30.42 -31.71 -2.87
CA PRO A 64 30.96 -32.61 -3.86
C PRO A 64 29.93 -33.64 -4.34
N GLN A 65 29.95 -33.98 -5.63
CA GLN A 65 29.00 -34.88 -6.32
C GLN A 65 27.59 -34.31 -6.57
N PHE A 66 27.34 -33.05 -6.20
CA PHE A 66 26.09 -32.36 -6.51
C PHE A 66 26.32 -31.25 -7.53
N SER A 67 25.30 -30.99 -8.33
CA SER A 67 25.27 -29.94 -9.35
C SER A 67 24.24 -28.87 -8.97
N GLN A 68 24.56 -27.61 -9.27
CA GLN A 68 23.68 -26.48 -8.98
C GLN A 68 22.63 -26.28 -10.07
N HIS A 69 21.41 -25.97 -9.66
CA HIS A 69 20.29 -25.66 -10.55
C HIS A 69 19.54 -24.44 -10.03
N LEU A 70 19.01 -23.62 -10.94
CA LEU A 70 18.20 -22.46 -10.58
C LEU A 70 16.76 -22.92 -10.26
N ALA A 71 16.26 -22.64 -9.05
CA ALA A 71 14.87 -22.91 -8.68
C ALA A 71 13.96 -21.73 -9.03
N THR A 72 14.36 -20.52 -8.66
CA THR A 72 13.62 -19.28 -8.97
C THR A 72 14.49 -18.05 -8.78
N VAL A 73 13.98 -16.89 -9.20
CA VAL A 73 14.54 -15.58 -8.87
C VAL A 73 13.45 -14.81 -8.13
N SER A 74 13.75 -14.37 -6.91
CA SER A 74 12.85 -13.54 -6.10
C SER A 74 13.50 -12.18 -5.91
N ASP A 75 12.87 -11.12 -6.43
CA ASP A 75 13.33 -9.73 -6.27
C ASP A 75 14.80 -9.51 -6.65
N GLY A 76 15.24 -10.14 -7.74
CA GLY A 76 16.62 -10.07 -8.21
C GLY A 76 17.60 -10.99 -7.48
N CYS A 77 17.18 -11.69 -6.43
CA CYS A 77 17.98 -12.71 -5.76
C CYS A 77 17.71 -14.11 -6.35
N PRO A 78 18.71 -14.76 -6.96
CA PRO A 78 18.55 -16.15 -7.40
C PRO A 78 18.52 -17.09 -6.21
N ILE A 79 17.64 -18.08 -6.28
CA ILE A 79 17.52 -19.18 -5.32
C ILE A 79 17.89 -20.45 -6.07
N LEU A 80 18.96 -21.08 -5.61
CA LEU A 80 19.56 -22.26 -6.21
C LEU A 80 19.37 -23.47 -5.31
N TYR A 81 19.47 -24.64 -5.93
CA TYR A 81 19.37 -25.92 -5.24
C TYR A 81 20.38 -26.92 -5.79
N CYS A 82 20.74 -27.87 -4.95
CA CYS A 82 21.72 -28.90 -5.27
C CYS A 82 21.05 -30.26 -5.38
N VAL A 83 21.26 -30.94 -6.50
CA VAL A 83 20.89 -32.35 -6.70
C VAL A 83 22.09 -33.15 -7.20
N GLN A 84 22.06 -34.46 -6.99
CA GLN A 84 23.17 -35.32 -7.42
C GLN A 84 23.47 -35.11 -8.92
N SER A 85 24.76 -34.91 -9.22
CA SER A 85 25.23 -34.77 -10.60
C SER A 85 24.85 -36.00 -11.42
N GLY A 86 24.45 -35.82 -12.67
CA GLY A 86 24.00 -36.94 -13.51
C GLY A 86 22.49 -37.14 -13.53
N VAL A 87 21.77 -36.78 -12.47
CA VAL A 87 20.32 -37.04 -12.35
C VAL A 87 19.49 -36.33 -13.43
N PHE A 88 19.96 -35.16 -13.87
CA PHE A 88 19.34 -34.38 -14.94
C PHE A 88 20.17 -34.35 -16.23
N SER A 89 21.19 -35.20 -16.36
CA SER A 89 22.19 -35.16 -17.43
C SER A 89 21.73 -35.73 -18.79
N GLY A 90 20.42 -35.74 -19.07
CA GLY A 90 19.84 -36.33 -20.27
C GLY A 90 18.91 -35.42 -21.07
N GLY A 91 18.91 -34.09 -20.88
CA GLY A 91 17.88 -33.21 -21.44
C GLY A 91 18.37 -31.86 -21.97
N GLN A 92 17.66 -31.42 -23.02
CA GLN A 92 17.72 -30.15 -23.74
C GLN A 92 18.12 -28.94 -22.89
N LEU A 93 18.96 -28.07 -23.45
CA LEU A 93 19.38 -26.81 -22.83
C LEU A 93 18.15 -26.07 -22.26
N MET A 94 18.23 -25.70 -20.98
CA MET A 94 17.19 -24.90 -20.34
C MET A 94 17.00 -23.60 -21.14
N PRO A 95 15.76 -23.20 -21.46
CA PRO A 95 15.51 -21.96 -22.17
C PRO A 95 16.12 -20.76 -21.45
N ILE A 96 16.79 -19.90 -22.21
CA ILE A 96 17.37 -18.65 -21.68
C ILE A 96 16.23 -17.77 -21.16
N ARG A 97 16.31 -17.36 -19.90
CA ARG A 97 15.37 -16.37 -19.34
C ARG A 97 15.92 -14.97 -19.64
N LEU A 98 15.14 -14.18 -20.38
CA LEU A 98 15.44 -12.79 -20.65
C LEU A 98 14.90 -11.89 -19.51
N PRO A 99 15.55 -10.74 -19.25
CA PRO A 99 15.03 -9.75 -18.32
C PRO A 99 13.68 -9.17 -18.79
N PRO A 100 12.84 -8.61 -17.90
CA PRO A 100 13.09 -8.37 -16.48
C PRO A 100 12.82 -9.58 -15.57
N PHE A 101 13.64 -9.74 -14.52
CA PHE A 101 13.50 -10.82 -13.52
C PHE A 101 12.74 -10.40 -12.27
N THR A 102 12.22 -9.17 -12.25
CA THR A 102 11.47 -8.57 -11.14
C THR A 102 10.10 -8.15 -11.64
N SER A 103 9.10 -8.26 -10.76
CA SER A 103 7.78 -7.71 -11.04
C SER A 103 7.84 -6.19 -10.88
N PRO A 104 7.11 -5.41 -11.70
CA PRO A 104 7.01 -3.97 -11.48
C PRO A 104 6.40 -3.73 -10.08
N PRO A 105 6.87 -2.71 -9.35
CA PRO A 105 6.33 -2.41 -8.04
C PRO A 105 4.82 -2.12 -8.15
N MET A 106 4.05 -2.61 -7.18
CA MET A 106 2.64 -2.26 -7.06
C MET A 106 2.56 -0.78 -6.67
N VAL A 107 2.42 0.09 -7.67
CA VAL A 107 2.17 1.51 -7.41
C VAL A 107 0.71 1.65 -6.98
N SER A 108 0.49 1.74 -5.67
CA SER A 108 -0.77 2.26 -5.12
C SER A 108 -0.89 3.72 -5.54
N MET A 109 -1.46 3.97 -6.72
CA MET A 109 -1.79 5.32 -7.15
C MET A 109 -2.96 5.83 -6.32
N ILE A 110 -2.65 6.35 -5.13
CA ILE A 110 -3.43 7.45 -4.59
C ILE A 110 -3.04 8.63 -5.48
N ALA A 111 -3.89 8.96 -6.45
CA ALA A 111 -3.73 10.10 -7.34
C ALA A 111 -3.95 11.42 -6.59
N THR A 112 -3.17 11.65 -5.54
CA THR A 112 -2.88 13.01 -5.09
C THR A 112 -2.03 13.70 -6.16
N ASN A 113 -1.97 15.03 -6.18
CA ASN A 113 -1.16 15.83 -7.11
C ASN A 113 0.36 15.62 -6.87
N THR A 114 0.82 14.37 -6.86
CA THR A 114 2.16 13.96 -6.48
C THR A 114 3.08 14.05 -7.68
N VAL A 115 4.18 14.74 -7.43
CA VAL A 115 5.30 14.88 -8.33
C VAL A 115 5.92 13.49 -8.56
N ALA A 116 5.92 12.98 -9.79
CA ALA A 116 6.64 11.75 -10.12
C ALA A 116 8.08 12.10 -10.50
N VAL A 117 9.06 11.47 -9.84
CA VAL A 117 10.50 11.69 -10.09
C VAL A 117 11.11 10.41 -10.67
N MET A 118 11.71 10.50 -11.85
CA MET A 118 12.53 9.43 -12.43
C MET A 118 14.00 9.87 -12.45
N THR A 119 14.89 9.08 -11.86
CA THR A 119 16.32 9.38 -11.79
C THR A 119 17.10 8.46 -12.73
N GLU A 120 17.90 9.03 -13.63
CA GLU A 120 18.83 8.32 -14.51
C GLU A 120 20.21 8.98 -14.38
N GLY A 121 21.12 8.35 -13.63
CA GLY A 121 22.43 8.95 -13.30
C GLY A 121 22.27 10.27 -12.54
N ASP A 122 22.96 11.33 -12.98
CA ASP A 122 22.87 12.69 -12.41
C ASP A 122 21.61 13.48 -12.84
N ARG A 123 20.73 12.87 -13.65
CA ARG A 123 19.55 13.52 -14.20
C ARG A 123 18.29 13.08 -13.47
N SER A 124 17.56 14.04 -12.93
CA SER A 124 16.25 13.81 -12.31
C SER A 124 15.17 14.42 -13.18
N TRP A 125 14.20 13.63 -13.65
CA TRP A 125 13.04 14.07 -14.41
C TRP A 125 11.84 14.18 -13.48
N VAL A 126 11.13 15.30 -13.56
CA VAL A 126 10.05 15.64 -12.65
C VAL A 126 8.79 15.86 -13.47
N ARG A 127 7.71 15.17 -13.11
CA ARG A 127 6.37 15.35 -13.66
C ARG A 127 5.48 15.96 -12.58
N VAL A 128 5.29 17.27 -12.65
CA VAL A 128 4.44 18.04 -11.72
C VAL A 128 2.99 18.04 -12.24
N GLY A 129 2.03 18.04 -11.31
CA GLY A 129 0.58 18.07 -11.57
C GLY A 129 0.10 19.15 -12.57
N GLU A 130 -1.12 18.94 -13.07
CA GLU A 130 -1.81 19.59 -14.20
C GLU A 130 -1.16 19.47 -15.58
N THR A 131 0.14 19.79 -15.72
CA THR A 131 0.77 19.85 -17.05
C THR A 131 1.07 18.49 -17.68
N LYS A 132 1.12 17.41 -16.88
CA LYS A 132 1.42 16.02 -17.30
C LYS A 132 2.75 15.85 -18.06
N MET A 133 3.59 16.88 -18.20
CA MET A 133 4.84 16.86 -18.96
C MET A 133 6.05 16.55 -18.08
N TRP A 134 7.00 15.82 -18.65
CA TRP A 134 8.30 15.56 -18.02
C TRP A 134 9.23 16.74 -18.23
N ARG A 135 9.88 17.21 -17.17
CA ARG A 135 10.90 18.26 -17.21
C ARG A 135 12.14 17.82 -16.44
N LEU A 136 13.32 18.20 -16.91
CA LEU A 136 14.58 17.95 -16.20
C LEU A 136 14.66 18.88 -14.98
N ALA A 137 14.88 18.33 -13.79
CA ALA A 137 15.04 19.09 -12.57
C ALA A 137 16.35 19.88 -12.60
N LYS A 138 16.26 21.20 -12.40
CA LYS A 138 17.44 22.03 -12.15
C LYS A 138 17.76 22.00 -10.65
N PRO A 139 19.05 21.96 -10.24
CA PRO A 139 19.43 21.86 -8.82
C PRO A 139 18.81 22.93 -7.92
N GLY A 140 18.57 24.14 -8.43
CA GLY A 140 17.95 25.24 -7.69
C GLY A 140 16.44 25.07 -7.44
N GLU A 141 15.75 24.23 -8.22
CA GLU A 141 14.30 24.00 -8.09
C GLU A 141 13.97 22.90 -7.06
N ILE A 142 14.94 22.06 -6.70
CA ILE A 142 14.78 20.95 -5.72
C ILE A 142 14.43 21.51 -4.33
N ASN A 143 15.09 22.60 -3.91
CA ASN A 143 14.83 23.25 -2.64
C ASN A 143 13.45 23.94 -2.59
N GLN A 144 12.99 24.49 -3.72
CA GLN A 144 11.65 25.08 -3.84
C GLN A 144 10.54 24.02 -3.87
N MET A 145 10.81 22.82 -4.40
CA MET A 145 9.86 21.72 -4.37
C MET A 145 9.69 21.16 -2.96
N ALA A 146 10.77 21.08 -2.16
CA ALA A 146 10.70 20.67 -0.75
C ALA A 146 9.81 21.60 0.09
N SER A 147 9.91 22.92 -0.08
CA SER A 147 9.08 23.88 0.68
C SER A 147 7.58 23.83 0.34
N MET A 148 7.23 23.33 -0.85
CA MET A 148 5.83 23.09 -1.24
C MET A 148 5.22 21.90 -0.48
N PHE A 149 6.01 20.89 -0.12
CA PHE A 149 5.55 19.75 0.67
C PHE A 149 5.31 20.14 2.15
N ASP A 150 6.18 20.96 2.75
CA ASP A 150 5.99 21.48 4.12
C ASP A 150 4.73 22.35 4.27
N THR A 151 4.35 23.07 3.21
CA THR A 151 3.15 23.93 3.22
C THR A 151 1.84 23.12 3.05
N SER A 152 1.92 21.90 2.48
CA SER A 152 0.74 21.07 2.20
C SER A 152 0.27 20.23 3.39
N SER A 153 1.11 20.03 4.41
CA SER A 153 0.63 19.66 5.75
C SER A 153 0.03 20.90 6.40
N SER A 154 -1.26 21.10 6.16
CA SER A 154 -2.09 22.15 6.75
C SER A 154 -2.16 22.05 8.29
N GLN A 155 -1.06 22.37 8.96
CA GLN A 155 -1.05 22.69 10.37
C GLN A 155 -1.26 24.20 10.48
N MET A 156 -2.53 24.62 10.61
CA MET A 156 -2.88 26.04 10.78
C MET A 156 -2.01 26.66 11.88
N SER A 157 -1.36 27.78 11.54
CA SER A 157 -0.53 28.55 12.47
C SER A 157 -1.35 28.92 13.71
N GLY A 158 -0.74 28.85 14.90
CA GLY A 158 -1.42 29.04 16.18
C GLY A 158 -2.21 30.36 16.29
N GLY A 159 -1.83 31.38 15.51
CA GLY A 159 -2.55 32.66 15.43
C GLY A 159 -3.89 32.59 14.68
N GLU A 160 -4.01 31.80 13.62
CA GLU A 160 -5.26 31.66 12.86
C GLU A 160 -6.32 30.87 13.65
N LYS A 161 -5.90 29.88 14.44
CA LYS A 161 -6.80 29.11 15.31
C LYS A 161 -7.45 29.99 16.38
N ALA A 162 -6.70 30.95 16.93
CA ALA A 162 -7.20 31.88 17.93
C ALA A 162 -8.20 32.89 17.33
N GLY A 163 -7.91 33.44 16.14
CA GLY A 163 -8.78 34.42 15.49
C GLY A 163 -10.16 33.86 15.12
N VAL A 164 -10.21 32.65 14.55
CA VAL A 164 -11.47 32.00 14.16
C VAL A 164 -12.32 31.66 15.38
N ALA A 165 -11.72 31.14 16.45
CA ALA A 165 -12.45 30.80 17.67
C ALA A 165 -13.10 32.04 18.32
N ILE A 166 -12.37 33.16 18.40
CA ILE A 166 -12.89 34.40 18.98
C ILE A 166 -14.03 34.96 18.12
N GLY A 167 -13.88 34.97 16.79
CA GLY A 167 -14.91 35.45 15.86
C GLY A 167 -16.22 34.68 15.99
N VAL A 168 -16.15 33.35 16.06
CA VAL A 168 -17.33 32.48 16.19
C VAL A 168 -18.01 32.70 17.55
N MET A 169 -17.25 32.81 18.64
CA MET A 169 -17.81 33.04 19.97
C MET A 169 -18.56 34.38 20.08
N VAL A 170 -18.03 35.45 19.47
CA VAL A 170 -18.71 36.76 19.44
C VAL A 170 -20.00 36.70 18.62
N LEU A 171 -19.97 36.05 17.46
CA LEU A 171 -21.16 35.89 16.62
C LEU A 171 -22.27 35.12 17.33
N VAL A 172 -21.93 34.02 18.00
CA VAL A 172 -22.90 33.22 18.78
C VAL A 172 -23.49 34.04 19.92
N ALA A 173 -22.67 34.81 20.64
CA ALA A 173 -23.14 35.67 21.72
C ALA A 173 -24.12 36.75 21.21
N LEU A 174 -23.87 37.36 20.06
CA LEU A 174 -24.76 38.35 19.45
C LEU A 174 -26.10 37.74 19.03
N VAL A 175 -26.10 36.52 18.48
CA VAL A 175 -27.33 35.80 18.10
C VAL A 175 -28.18 35.47 19.34
N ILE A 176 -27.55 35.01 20.42
CA ILE A 176 -28.24 34.71 21.69
C ILE A 176 -28.82 36.01 22.29
N ALA A 177 -28.04 37.08 22.34
CA ALA A 177 -28.52 38.37 22.84
C ALA A 177 -29.69 38.92 22.00
N GLY A 178 -29.59 38.82 20.67
CA GLY A 178 -30.63 39.24 19.74
C GLY A 178 -31.93 38.45 19.91
N THR A 179 -31.84 37.11 19.99
CA THR A 179 -33.02 36.24 20.20
C THR A 179 -33.70 36.52 21.54
N VAL A 180 -32.94 36.67 22.62
CA VAL A 180 -33.47 37.02 23.95
C VAL A 180 -34.12 38.40 23.95
N PHE A 181 -33.50 39.39 23.30
CA PHE A 181 -34.06 40.74 23.20
C PHE A 181 -35.38 40.75 22.43
N ILE A 182 -35.46 40.03 21.31
CA ILE A 182 -36.68 39.87 20.51
C ILE A 182 -37.78 39.17 21.33
N MET A 183 -37.45 38.10 22.05
CA MET A 183 -38.40 37.40 22.92
C MET A 183 -38.91 38.29 24.07
N LYS A 184 -38.04 39.10 24.68
CA LYS A 184 -38.41 40.04 25.76
C LYS A 184 -39.27 41.19 25.23
N ARG A 185 -39.01 41.71 24.02
CA ARG A 185 -39.87 42.69 23.35
C ARG A 185 -41.24 42.10 23.00
N ARG A 186 -41.29 40.88 22.44
CA ARG A 186 -42.56 40.18 22.15
C ARG A 186 -43.39 39.97 23.43
N LYS A 187 -42.78 39.54 24.53
CA LYS A 187 -43.48 39.39 25.82
C LYS A 187 -43.99 40.72 26.38
N ARG A 188 -43.22 41.81 26.30
CA ARG A 188 -43.71 43.15 26.72
C ARG A 188 -44.87 43.66 25.86
N PHE A 189 -44.84 43.42 24.55
CA PHE A 189 -45.96 43.77 23.67
C PHE A 189 -47.20 42.90 23.91
N SER A 190 -47.04 41.61 24.25
CA SER A 190 -48.16 40.74 24.64
C SER A 190 -48.79 41.15 25.96
N ALA A 191 -47.98 41.57 26.95
CA ALA A 191 -48.48 42.07 28.23
C ALA A 191 -49.29 43.38 28.08
N ILE A 192 -48.96 44.21 27.09
CA ILE A 192 -49.72 45.44 26.79
C ILE A 192 -51.04 45.14 26.05
N ARG A 193 -51.12 44.07 25.23
CA ARG A 193 -52.37 43.66 24.58
C ARG A 193 -53.39 42.99 25.50
N LEU A 194 -52.98 42.37 26.61
CA LEU A 194 -53.90 41.71 27.54
C LEU A 194 -54.64 42.68 28.49
N ARG A 195 -54.32 43.98 28.50
CA ARG A 195 -54.99 44.97 29.36
C ARG A 195 -56.12 45.74 28.68
N ARG A 196 -56.50 45.37 27.44
CA ARG A 196 -57.52 46.07 26.65
C ARG A 196 -58.60 45.08 26.17
N GLY A 197 -59.56 44.79 27.05
CA GLY A 197 -60.81 44.15 26.64
C GLY A 197 -61.49 43.31 27.72
N TYR A 198 -62.28 43.96 28.59
CA TYR A 198 -63.60 43.48 29.01
C TYR A 198 -64.32 44.59 29.81
N GLU A 199 -65.49 45.04 29.33
CA GLU A 199 -66.56 45.56 30.17
C GLU A 199 -67.90 45.25 29.46
N GLU A 200 -68.86 44.79 30.26
CA GLU A 200 -70.01 43.96 29.92
C GLU A 200 -71.18 44.72 29.30
N ILE A 201 -71.97 44.05 28.45
CA ILE A 201 -73.28 44.53 27.99
C ILE A 201 -74.33 44.04 28.98
N HIS A 202 -74.90 44.98 29.76
CA HIS A 202 -76.06 44.72 30.61
C HIS A 202 -77.32 44.67 29.72
N THR A 203 -78.07 43.57 29.82
CA THR A 203 -79.39 43.40 29.19
C THR A 203 -80.44 43.75 30.25
N GLU A 204 -81.24 44.79 30.02
CA GLU A 204 -82.46 45.02 30.79
C GLU A 204 -83.69 44.64 29.96
N VAL A 205 -84.51 43.78 30.56
CA VAL A 205 -85.85 43.38 30.16
C VAL A 205 -86.80 44.09 31.13
N LEU A 206 -87.73 44.92 30.65
CA LEU A 206 -89.14 44.85 31.07
C LEU A 206 -90.06 45.72 30.19
N SER A 207 -91.27 45.18 30.03
CA SER A 207 -92.58 45.70 29.58
C SER A 207 -92.83 47.21 29.54
#